data_AF-A0A838A2B9-F1
#
_entry.id   AF-A0A838A2B9-F1
#
_cell.length_a   1.000
_cell.length_b   1.000
_cell.length_c   1.000
_cell.angle_alpha   90.00
_cell.angle_beta   90.00
_cell.angle_gamma   90.00
#
_symmetry.space_group_name_H-M   'P 1'
#
loop_
_entity.id
_entity.type
_entity.pdbx_description
1 polymer ?
#
loop_
_entity_poly.entity_id
_entity_poly.type
_entity_poly.pdbx_seq_one_letter_code
_entity_poly.pdbx_strand_id
1 'polypeptide(L)'
;MDTSTPIGRAVAGFYLAFEAADDSDRIREAADWLDRQNALLEGRTPPVDNAPESRRKYLALASGIIDVEKIRRRAGRRLRDIDTTAAHTAELLKQCSVGRPSDIDGAVDGATRHERIVISVTAVRMINSQTRAVLALGEATAAMTVDEWLVSHGLTD
;
A
#
# COMPACT_ATOMS: atom_id res chain seq x y z
N MET A 1 -7.90 -9.74 2.91
CA MET A 1 -7.72 -8.37 3.44
C MET A 1 -9.06 -7.71 3.56
N ASP A 2 -9.26 -6.85 4.55
CA ASP A 2 -10.49 -6.05 4.64
C ASP A 2 -10.43 -4.91 3.60
N THR A 3 -11.05 -5.11 2.44
CA THR A 3 -11.15 -4.10 1.36
C THR A 3 -12.34 -3.16 1.55
N SER A 4 -13.07 -3.23 2.67
CA SER A 4 -14.17 -2.29 2.95
C SER A 4 -13.66 -0.90 3.33
N THR A 5 -12.39 -0.77 3.71
CA THR A 5 -11.77 0.50 4.08
C THR A 5 -10.85 1.05 2.99
N PRO A 6 -10.70 2.38 2.86
CA PRO A 6 -9.75 2.97 1.90
C PRO A 6 -8.31 2.48 2.09
N ILE A 7 -7.86 2.36 3.34
CA ILE A 7 -6.53 1.82 3.67
C ILE A 7 -6.44 0.37 3.20
N GLY A 8 -7.46 -0.43 3.47
CA GLY A 8 -7.52 -1.83 3.06
C GLY A 8 -7.42 -2.04 1.56
N ARG A 9 -8.14 -1.23 0.77
CA ARG A 9 -8.06 -1.21 -0.70
C ARG A 9 -6.68 -0.82 -1.19
N ALA A 10 -6.08 0.23 -0.64
CA ALA A 10 -4.72 0.63 -1.00
C ALA A 10 -3.69 -0.47 -0.70
N VAL A 11 -3.79 -1.13 0.45
CA VAL A 11 -2.90 -2.24 0.81
C VAL A 11 -3.12 -3.43 -0.14
N ALA A 12 -4.37 -3.80 -0.45
CA ALA A 12 -4.66 -4.86 -1.41
C ALA A 12 -4.05 -4.56 -2.78
N GLY A 13 -4.17 -3.31 -3.25
CA GLY A 13 -3.58 -2.86 -4.51
C GLY A 13 -2.06 -2.97 -4.51
N PHE A 14 -1.41 -2.65 -3.40
CA PHE A 14 0.03 -2.87 -3.24
C PHE A 14 0.41 -4.35 -3.36
N TYR A 15 -0.31 -5.26 -2.70
CA TYR A 15 0.02 -6.70 -2.76
C TYR A 15 -0.19 -7.28 -4.15
N LEU A 16 -1.22 -6.84 -4.88
CA LEU A 16 -1.39 -7.23 -6.27
C LEU A 16 -0.24 -6.70 -7.13
N ALA A 17 0.19 -5.45 -6.92
CA ALA A 17 1.31 -4.87 -7.68
C ALA A 17 2.61 -5.63 -7.40
N PHE A 18 2.81 -6.04 -6.15
CA PHE A 18 3.93 -6.88 -5.72
C PHE A 18 3.93 -8.22 -6.47
N GLU A 19 2.80 -8.92 -6.47
CA GLU A 19 2.66 -10.21 -7.15
C GLU A 19 2.92 -10.08 -8.65
N ALA A 20 2.36 -9.06 -9.30
CA ALA A 20 2.59 -8.80 -10.72
C ALA A 20 4.05 -8.48 -11.04
N ALA A 21 4.74 -7.72 -10.18
CA ALA A 21 6.16 -7.43 -10.34
C ALA A 21 7.03 -8.68 -10.15
N ASP A 22 6.73 -9.52 -9.15
CA ASP A 22 7.44 -10.77 -8.86
C ASP A 22 7.26 -11.79 -9.99
N ASP A 23 6.03 -11.97 -10.49
CA ASP A 23 5.76 -12.87 -11.61
C ASP A 23 6.43 -12.41 -12.91
N SER A 24 6.41 -11.10 -13.19
CA SER A 24 7.11 -10.55 -14.34
C SER A 24 8.63 -10.78 -14.26
N ASP A 25 9.21 -10.68 -13.06
CA ASP A 25 10.65 -10.92 -12.85
C ASP A 25 10.98 -12.41 -13.07
N ARG A 26 10.15 -13.31 -12.52
CA ARG A 26 10.32 -14.75 -12.66
C ARG A 26 10.21 -15.22 -14.12
N ILE A 27 9.27 -14.69 -14.89
CA ILE A 27 9.13 -15.00 -16.33
C ILE A 27 10.36 -14.53 -17.10
N ARG A 28 10.85 -13.32 -16.80
CA ARG A 28 12.05 -12.76 -17.43
C ARG A 28 13.29 -13.59 -17.12
N GLU A 29 13.48 -14.00 -15.86
CA GLU A 29 14.61 -14.85 -15.46
C GLU A 29 14.61 -16.21 -16.18
N ALA A 30 13.43 -16.80 -16.39
CA ALA A 30 13.28 -18.04 -17.15
C ALA A 30 13.61 -17.84 -18.64
N ALA A 31 13.18 -16.73 -19.26
CA ALA A 31 13.50 -16.39 -20.64
C ALA A 31 15.01 -16.13 -20.81
N ASP A 32 15.62 -15.33 -19.93
CA ASP A 32 17.06 -15.06 -19.91
C ASP A 32 17.87 -16.36 -19.78
N TRP A 33 17.37 -17.33 -18.99
CA TRP A 33 18.01 -18.63 -18.83
C TRP A 33 17.97 -19.46 -20.11
N LEU A 34 16.82 -19.53 -20.79
CA LEU A 34 16.68 -20.22 -22.07
C LEU A 34 17.56 -19.60 -23.16
N ASP A 35 17.61 -18.26 -23.24
CA ASP A 35 18.44 -17.56 -24.21
C ASP A 35 19.94 -17.81 -23.99
N ARG A 36 20.39 -17.85 -22.72
CA ARG A 36 21.76 -18.27 -22.40
C ARG A 36 22.04 -19.71 -22.82
N GLN A 37 21.11 -20.63 -22.57
CA GLN A 37 21.27 -22.03 -22.96
C GLN A 37 21.36 -22.17 -24.48
N ASN A 38 20.49 -21.49 -25.24
CA ASN A 38 20.49 -21.50 -26.69
C ASN A 38 21.78 -20.86 -27.26
N ALA A 39 22.23 -19.74 -26.70
CA ALA A 39 23.49 -19.11 -27.11
C ALA A 39 24.69 -20.06 -26.94
N LEU A 40 24.75 -20.78 -25.82
CA LEU A 40 25.82 -21.77 -25.58
C LEU A 40 25.75 -22.94 -26.56
N LEU A 41 24.55 -23.47 -26.85
CA LEU A 41 24.36 -24.56 -27.82
C LEU A 41 24.74 -24.14 -29.25
N GLU A 42 24.47 -22.88 -29.62
CA GLU A 42 24.80 -22.32 -30.93
C GLU A 42 26.24 -21.78 -31.01
N GLY A 43 27.05 -21.92 -29.95
CA GLY A 43 28.43 -21.43 -29.91
C GLY A 43 28.56 -19.90 -29.93
N ARG A 44 27.50 -19.18 -29.58
CA ARG A 44 27.47 -17.72 -29.44
C ARG A 44 27.85 -17.30 -28.02
N THR A 45 28.31 -16.06 -27.86
CA THR A 45 28.52 -15.47 -26.54
C THR A 45 27.15 -15.29 -25.84
N PRO A 46 26.95 -15.82 -24.62
CA PRO A 46 25.70 -15.67 -23.90
C PRO A 46 25.47 -14.21 -23.47
N PRO A 47 24.21 -13.77 -23.36
CA PRO A 47 23.87 -12.45 -22.83
C PRO A 47 24.36 -12.27 -21.39
N VAL A 48 24.56 -11.00 -21.00
CA VAL A 48 25.11 -10.59 -19.70
C VAL A 48 24.23 -11.10 -18.55
N ASP A 49 24.86 -11.44 -17.42
CA ASP A 49 24.17 -11.85 -16.21
C ASP A 49 23.48 -10.66 -15.52
N ASN A 50 22.16 -10.75 -15.41
CA ASN A 50 21.28 -9.72 -14.84
C ASN A 50 21.09 -9.89 -13.32
N ALA A 51 21.77 -10.85 -12.68
CA ALA A 51 21.63 -11.15 -11.25
C ALA A 51 21.75 -9.94 -10.30
N PRO A 52 22.65 -8.95 -10.53
CA PRO A 52 22.71 -7.75 -9.69
C PRO A 52 21.44 -6.89 -9.76
N GLU A 53 20.80 -6.82 -10.93
CA GLU A 53 19.57 -6.06 -11.14
C GLU A 53 18.37 -6.78 -10.51
N SER A 54 18.23 -8.09 -10.73
CA SER A 54 17.21 -8.90 -10.06
C SER A 54 17.31 -8.78 -8.53
N ARG A 55 18.52 -8.90 -7.96
CA ARG A 55 18.73 -8.72 -6.52
C ARG A 55 18.29 -7.35 -6.02
N ARG A 56 18.53 -6.29 -6.78
CA ARG A 56 18.09 -4.93 -6.45
C ARG A 56 16.56 -4.83 -6.46
N LYS A 57 15.88 -5.45 -7.43
CA LYS A 57 14.42 -5.52 -7.51
C LYS A 57 13.83 -6.27 -6.31
N TYR A 58 14.36 -7.45 -5.97
CA TYR A 58 13.92 -8.20 -4.78
C TYR A 58 14.09 -7.42 -3.47
N LEU A 59 15.20 -6.70 -3.28
CA LEU A 59 15.39 -5.86 -2.10
C LEU A 59 14.40 -4.69 -2.03
N ALA A 60 14.07 -4.09 -3.18
CA ALA A 60 13.05 -3.05 -3.27
C ALA A 60 11.65 -3.59 -2.92
N LEU A 61 11.30 -4.76 -3.45
CA LEU A 61 10.07 -5.48 -3.15
C LEU A 61 9.95 -5.80 -1.65
N ALA A 62 10.99 -6.38 -1.04
CA ALA A 62 11.02 -6.70 0.39
C ALA A 62 10.90 -5.45 1.27
N SER A 63 11.58 -4.36 0.90
CA SER A 63 11.48 -3.09 1.62
C SER A 63 10.07 -2.49 1.53
N GLY A 64 9.44 -2.56 0.35
CA GLY A 64 8.07 -2.11 0.14
C GLY A 64 7.07 -2.80 1.07
N ILE A 65 7.15 -4.13 1.22
CA ILE A 65 6.30 -4.89 2.14
C ILE A 65 6.44 -4.36 3.57
N ILE A 66 7.69 -4.21 4.04
CA ILE A 66 7.97 -3.76 5.41
C ILE A 66 7.38 -2.37 5.64
N ASP A 67 7.51 -1.46 4.68
CA ASP A 67 7.05 -0.10 4.82
C ASP A 67 5.53 0.02 4.76
N VAL A 68 4.85 -0.71 3.87
CA VAL A 68 3.39 -0.80 3.84
C VAL A 68 2.83 -1.34 5.14
N GLU A 69 3.45 -2.38 5.70
CA GLU A 69 3.07 -2.93 7.00
C GLU A 69 3.24 -1.92 8.15
N LYS A 70 4.34 -1.17 8.16
CA LYS A 70 4.54 -0.08 9.13
C LYS A 70 3.48 0.99 9.01
N ILE A 71 3.16 1.44 7.79
CA ILE A 71 2.14 2.46 7.53
C ILE A 71 0.78 1.97 8.01
N ARG A 72 0.36 0.77 7.58
CA ARG A 72 -0.92 0.15 7.95
C ARG A 72 -1.07 0.04 9.47
N ARG A 73 -0.05 -0.49 10.15
CA ARG A 73 -0.06 -0.64 11.62
C ARG A 73 -0.11 0.70 12.34
N ARG A 74 0.64 1.71 11.85
CA ARG A 74 0.64 3.05 12.42
C ARG A 74 -0.71 3.73 12.27
N ALA A 75 -1.32 3.65 11.09
CA ALA A 75 -2.65 4.20 10.83
C ALA A 75 -3.70 3.52 11.71
N GLY A 76 -3.71 2.18 11.77
CA GLY A 76 -4.62 1.42 12.61
C GLY A 76 -4.48 1.74 14.11
N ARG A 77 -3.26 2.00 14.61
CA ARG A 77 -3.07 2.49 15.99
C ARG A 77 -3.71 3.87 16.18
N ARG A 78 -3.37 4.83 15.33
CA ARG A 78 -3.91 6.20 15.44
C ARG A 78 -5.44 6.26 15.39
N LEU A 79 -6.07 5.45 14.53
CA LEU A 79 -7.53 5.37 14.46
C LEU A 79 -8.13 4.89 15.80
N ARG A 80 -7.55 3.84 16.41
CA ARG A 80 -7.98 3.36 17.74
C ARG A 80 -7.73 4.38 18.85
N ASP A 81 -6.62 5.09 18.80
CA ASP A 81 -6.27 6.10 19.81
C ASP A 81 -7.27 7.26 19.77
N ILE A 82 -7.69 7.69 18.58
CA ILE A 82 -8.73 8.72 18.41
C ILE A 82 -10.07 8.23 18.93
N ASP A 83 -10.49 7.01 18.59
CA ASP A 83 -11.76 6.47 19.06
C ASP A 83 -11.81 6.38 20.59
N THR A 84 -10.69 5.94 21.19
CA THR A 84 -10.53 5.89 22.64
C THR A 84 -10.58 7.28 23.27
N THR A 85 -9.88 8.24 22.67
CA THR A 85 -9.85 9.63 23.13
C THR A 85 -11.22 10.29 23.03
N ALA A 86 -11.92 10.09 21.92
CA ALA A 86 -13.26 10.61 21.68
C ALA A 86 -14.27 10.04 22.68
N ALA A 87 -14.24 8.73 22.91
CA ALA A 87 -15.10 8.08 23.90
C ALA A 87 -14.85 8.61 25.32
N HIS A 88 -13.58 8.76 25.71
CA HIS A 88 -13.20 9.31 27.02
C HIS A 88 -13.64 10.77 27.16
N THR A 89 -13.42 11.60 26.15
CA THR A 89 -13.86 13.00 26.15
C THR A 89 -15.37 13.12 26.23
N ALA A 90 -16.12 12.31 25.47
CA ALA A 90 -17.58 12.30 25.54
C ALA A 90 -18.09 11.93 26.95
N GLU A 91 -17.41 10.99 27.62
CA GLU A 91 -17.74 10.59 28.99
C GLU A 91 -17.45 11.70 30.01
N LEU A 92 -16.27 12.33 29.95
CA LEU A 92 -15.94 13.48 30.80
C LEU A 92 -16.96 14.62 30.63
N LEU A 93 -17.35 14.90 29.39
CA LEU A 93 -18.32 15.96 29.09
C LEU A 93 -19.73 15.62 29.58
N LYS A 94 -20.10 14.35 29.77
CA LYS A 94 -21.39 13.97 30.41
C LYS A 94 -21.38 14.28 31.90
N GLN A 95 -20.22 14.16 32.54
CA GLN A 95 -20.06 14.40 33.98
C GLN A 95 -20.04 15.89 34.32
N CYS A 96 -19.63 16.75 33.38
CA CYS A 96 -19.75 18.21 33.47
C CYS A 96 -21.16 18.71 33.09
N SER A 97 -22.16 18.41 33.93
CA SER A 97 -23.59 18.62 33.60
C SER A 97 -24.09 20.08 33.68
N VAL A 98 -23.29 21.03 34.16
CA VAL A 98 -23.73 22.44 34.30
C VAL A 98 -23.35 23.23 33.04
N GLY A 99 -24.35 23.63 32.25
CA GLY A 99 -24.18 24.54 31.10
C GLY A 99 -23.73 23.89 29.80
N ARG A 100 -23.88 22.57 29.66
CA ARG A 100 -23.46 21.82 28.47
C ARG A 100 -24.20 22.30 27.20
N PRO A 101 -23.48 22.78 26.17
CA PRO A 101 -24.07 23.06 24.86
C PRO A 101 -24.70 21.81 24.24
N SER A 102 -25.89 21.95 23.65
CA SER A 102 -26.62 20.81 23.06
C SER A 102 -25.92 20.18 21.85
N ASP A 103 -24.93 20.86 21.26
CA ASP A 103 -24.20 20.46 20.06
C ASP A 103 -22.85 19.79 20.35
N ILE A 104 -22.45 19.65 21.61
CA ILE A 104 -21.09 19.21 21.98
C ILE A 104 -20.77 17.79 21.50
N ASP A 105 -21.75 16.87 21.52
CA ASP A 105 -21.56 15.52 20.98
C ASP A 105 -21.35 15.55 19.47
N GLY A 106 -22.12 16.37 18.76
CA GLY A 106 -21.96 16.57 17.32
C GLY A 106 -20.61 17.19 16.95
N ALA A 107 -20.09 18.08 17.79
CA ALA A 107 -18.75 18.65 17.62
C ALA A 107 -17.65 17.60 17.83
N VAL A 108 -17.77 16.75 18.86
CA VAL A 108 -16.82 15.64 19.12
C VAL A 108 -16.87 14.63 17.98
N ASP A 109 -18.05 14.23 17.51
CA ASP A 109 -18.21 13.30 16.39
C ASP A 109 -17.66 13.89 15.08
N GLY A 110 -17.93 15.17 14.83
CA GLY A 110 -17.42 15.90 13.67
C GLY A 110 -15.89 15.96 13.65
N ALA A 111 -15.27 16.31 14.77
CA ALA A 111 -13.82 16.34 14.92
C ALA A 111 -13.20 14.94 14.76
N THR A 112 -13.81 13.93 15.39
CA THR A 112 -13.38 12.52 15.30
C THR A 112 -13.43 12.02 13.86
N ARG A 113 -14.52 12.32 13.14
CA ARG A 113 -14.67 11.98 11.71
C ARG A 113 -13.61 12.67 10.86
N HIS A 114 -13.35 13.96 11.09
CA HIS A 114 -12.33 14.70 10.35
C HIS A 114 -10.95 14.06 10.52
N GLU A 115 -10.54 13.78 11.76
CA GLU A 115 -9.24 13.16 12.05
C GLU A 115 -9.10 11.75 11.44
N ARG A 116 -10.16 10.94 11.50
CA ARG A 116 -10.20 9.62 10.84
C ARG A 116 -10.00 9.73 9.33
N ILE A 117 -10.61 10.73 8.68
CA ILE A 117 -10.43 11.00 7.25
C ILE A 117 -8.98 11.38 6.96
N VAL A 118 -8.41 12.34 7.72
CA VAL A 118 -7.04 12.82 7.52
C VAL A 118 -6.01 11.69 7.65
N ILE A 119 -6.17 10.82 8.66
CA ILE A 119 -5.30 9.65 8.85
C ILE A 119 -5.42 8.68 7.67
N SER A 120 -6.65 8.38 7.26
CA SER A 120 -6.91 7.44 6.17
C SER A 120 -6.34 7.94 4.86
N VAL A 121 -6.60 9.20 4.49
CA VAL A 121 -6.05 9.85 3.29
C VAL A 121 -4.53 9.84 3.30
N THR A 122 -3.92 10.17 4.44
CA THR A 122 -2.46 10.18 4.56
C THR A 122 -1.87 8.78 4.39
N ALA A 123 -2.46 7.77 5.02
CA ALA A 123 -2.00 6.38 4.93
C ALA A 123 -2.15 5.85 3.50
N VAL A 124 -3.31 6.06 2.87
CA VAL A 124 -3.59 5.67 1.48
C VAL A 124 -2.55 6.30 0.55
N ARG A 125 -2.28 7.61 0.68
CA ARG A 125 -1.27 8.29 -0.15
C ARG A 125 0.11 7.63 -0.01
N MET A 126 0.54 7.34 1.22
CA MET A 126 1.84 6.70 1.46
C MET A 126 1.90 5.27 0.87
N ILE A 127 0.83 4.49 1.00
CA ILE A 127 0.75 3.13 0.43
C ILE A 127 0.71 3.18 -1.10
N ASN A 128 -0.02 4.12 -1.69
CA ASN A 128 -0.07 4.31 -3.14
C ASN A 128 1.29 4.74 -3.69
N SER A 129 2.08 5.53 -2.95
CA SER A 129 3.47 5.80 -3.31
C SER A 129 4.33 4.53 -3.36
N GLN A 130 4.16 3.60 -2.41
CA GLN A 130 4.84 2.29 -2.44
C GLN A 130 4.35 1.43 -3.62
N THR A 131 3.04 1.44 -3.89
CA THR A 131 2.44 0.76 -5.04
C THR A 131 3.05 1.26 -6.35
N ARG A 132 3.17 2.59 -6.52
CA ARG A 132 3.80 3.18 -7.71
C ARG A 132 5.24 2.73 -7.89
N ALA A 133 6.00 2.67 -6.79
CA ALA A 133 7.40 2.23 -6.81
C ALA A 133 7.52 0.76 -7.24
N VAL A 134 6.61 -0.11 -6.80
CA VAL A 134 6.56 -1.51 -7.21
C VAL A 134 6.13 -1.66 -8.67
N LEU A 135 5.09 -0.96 -9.12
CA LEU A 135 4.68 -0.97 -10.53
C LEU A 135 5.80 -0.50 -11.46
N ALA A 136 6.69 0.39 -11.00
CA ALA A 136 7.84 0.83 -11.79
C ALA A 136 8.92 -0.27 -11.99
N LEU A 137 8.87 -1.37 -11.22
CA LEU A 137 9.83 -2.48 -11.34
C LEU A 137 9.48 -3.41 -12.51
N GLY A 138 8.20 -3.53 -12.86
CA GLY A 138 7.73 -4.37 -13.96
C GLY A 138 7.62 -3.58 -15.26
N GLU A 139 8.16 -4.12 -16.36
CA GLU A 139 8.11 -3.44 -17.67
C GLU A 139 6.67 -3.23 -18.15
N ALA A 140 5.81 -4.25 -17.99
CA ALA A 140 4.42 -4.19 -18.40
C ALA A 140 3.56 -3.26 -17.54
N THR A 141 3.98 -3.00 -16.29
CA THR A 141 3.21 -2.21 -15.32
C THR A 141 3.78 -0.81 -15.09
N ALA A 142 4.99 -0.51 -15.58
CA ALA A 142 5.67 0.77 -15.36
C ALA A 142 4.93 1.99 -15.93
N ALA A 143 4.21 1.81 -17.03
CA ALA A 143 3.42 2.85 -17.69
C ALA A 143 2.09 3.14 -17.00
N MET A 144 1.61 2.22 -16.16
CA MET A 144 0.30 2.32 -15.53
C MET A 144 0.36 3.18 -14.29
N THR A 145 -0.67 4.01 -14.10
CA THR A 145 -0.85 4.78 -12.88
C THR A 145 -1.41 3.90 -11.76
N VAL A 146 -1.26 4.35 -10.51
CA VAL A 146 -1.85 3.63 -9.37
C VAL A 146 -3.39 3.65 -9.44
N ASP A 147 -3.97 4.70 -9.99
CA ASP A 147 -5.42 4.80 -10.12
C ASP A 147 -5.96 3.77 -11.12
N GLU A 148 -5.39 3.73 -12.32
CA GLU A 148 -5.72 2.71 -13.33
C GLU A 148 -5.51 1.28 -12.80
N TRP A 149 -4.43 1.08 -12.03
CA TRP A 149 -4.16 -0.20 -11.36
C TRP A 149 -5.26 -0.58 -10.37
N LEU A 150 -5.69 0.34 -9.50
CA LEU A 150 -6.74 0.06 -8.53
C LEU A 150 -8.08 -0.18 -9.22
N VAL A 151 -8.42 0.61 -10.25
CA VAL A 151 -9.66 0.45 -11.03
C VAL A 151 -9.72 -0.92 -11.71
N SER A 152 -8.63 -1.33 -12.39
CA SER A 152 -8.56 -2.62 -13.08
C SER A 152 -8.73 -3.83 -12.15
N HIS A 153 -8.49 -3.65 -10.85
CA HIS A 153 -8.64 -4.67 -9.82
C HIS A 153 -9.89 -4.49 -8.95
N GLY A 154 -10.79 -3.56 -9.28
CA GLY A 154 -12.02 -3.31 -8.53
C GLY A 154 -11.77 -2.81 -7.10
N LEU A 155 -10.68 -2.05 -6.89
CA LEU A 155 -10.26 -1.51 -5.61
C LEU A 155 -10.56 -0.01 -5.46
N THR A 156 -11.33 0.55 -6.37
CA THR A 156 -11.94 1.89 -6.24
C THR A 156 -13.37 1.76 -5.75
N ASP A 157 -13.90 2.82 -5.13
CA ASP A 157 -15.32 2.89 -4.76
C ASP A 157 -16.22 2.97 -6.00
#